data_AF-H1Y4C1-F1
#
_entry.id   AF-H1Y4C1-F1
#
_cell.length_a   1.000
_cell.length_b   1.000
_cell.length_c   1.000
_cell.angle_alpha   90.00
_cell.angle_beta   90.00
_cell.angle_gamma   90.00
#
_symmetry.space_group_name_H-M   'P 1'
#
loop_
_entity.id
_entity.type
_entity.pdbx_description
1 polymer ?
#
loop_
_entity_poly.entity_id
_entity_poly.type
_entity_poly.pdbx_seq_one_letter_code
_entity_poly.pdbx_strand_id
1 'polypeptide(L)'
;LLAKTGRVSVLRAGIWKPRTRPGEFEGIGSIGLEWLKRAKAETGLPTAVEVATAKHVEEALKGGVDVLWIGARSTANPFTVQEIADALRGVDVPVIVKNPVNPDLSLWIGALERVNNAGITKLAAIHRGFSSHEKTAFRNEPMWDLAISLKTHAPDLPIICDPSHICGNRELIPYIAQKALDLDMQGLIIESHIDPSVAWTDAKQQLTPSALDEIMSRLEIRKPGAGTAEVKDKLAILRNDIDKIDDLVIQKIAERMQIVEKIGNYKKDNGITILQVNRWDEILQKRTAYGAALKLSKEFTEKLLELLHSESIRKQTEIMNKDGISGSEQEHLTHA
;
A
#
# COMPACT_ATOMS: atom_id res chain seq x y z
N LEU A 1 -28.22 13.18 0.24
CA LEU A 1 -27.26 14.20 -0.29
C LEU A 1 -26.27 13.56 -1.24
N LEU A 2 -25.45 12.61 -0.77
CA LEU A 2 -24.47 11.90 -1.60
C LEU A 2 -25.08 11.24 -2.85
N ALA A 3 -26.22 10.55 -2.72
CA ALA A 3 -26.90 9.95 -3.89
C ALA A 3 -27.27 10.97 -4.98
N LYS A 4 -27.55 12.23 -4.62
CA LYS A 4 -27.91 13.29 -5.58
C LYS A 4 -26.72 13.74 -6.43
N THR A 5 -25.48 13.43 -6.04
CA THR A 5 -24.30 13.79 -6.84
C THR A 5 -24.16 12.92 -8.08
N GLY A 6 -24.74 11.72 -8.09
CA GLY A 6 -24.57 10.73 -9.16
C GLY A 6 -23.16 10.14 -9.25
N ARG A 7 -22.25 10.45 -8.32
CA ARG A 7 -20.85 10.00 -8.31
C ARG A 7 -20.56 8.91 -7.27
N VAL A 8 -21.46 8.71 -6.32
CA VAL A 8 -21.31 7.70 -5.26
C VAL A 8 -22.00 6.42 -5.68
N SER A 9 -21.26 5.31 -5.66
CA SER A 9 -21.78 3.99 -6.04
C SER A 9 -22.28 3.16 -4.86
N VAL A 10 -21.76 3.39 -3.64
CA VAL A 10 -22.06 2.60 -2.43
C VAL A 10 -22.02 3.51 -1.20
N LEU A 11 -22.93 3.30 -0.25
CA LEU A 11 -22.92 3.95 1.06
C LEU A 11 -22.23 3.06 2.11
N ARG A 12 -21.13 3.52 2.72
CA ARG A 12 -20.47 2.80 3.82
C ARG A 12 -20.95 3.25 5.20
N ALA A 13 -21.02 2.32 6.14
CA ALA A 13 -21.17 2.64 7.56
C ALA A 13 -20.42 1.64 8.47
N GLY A 14 -19.68 2.17 9.44
CA GLY A 14 -19.09 1.34 10.49
C GLY A 14 -20.05 1.25 11.68
N ILE A 15 -20.95 0.26 11.68
CA ILE A 15 -21.95 0.07 12.74
C ILE A 15 -21.41 -0.73 13.93
N TRP A 16 -20.35 -1.51 13.72
CA TRP A 16 -19.49 -2.09 14.78
C TRP A 16 -18.12 -1.44 14.67
N LYS A 17 -17.63 -0.81 15.74
CA LYS A 17 -16.36 -0.08 15.75
C LYS A 17 -15.38 -0.75 16.72
N PRO A 18 -14.28 -1.35 16.24
CA PRO A 18 -13.23 -1.81 17.14
C PRO A 18 -12.52 -0.59 17.74
N ARG A 19 -12.69 -0.34 19.05
CA ARG A 19 -12.05 0.78 19.74
C ARG A 19 -10.74 0.35 20.39
N THR A 20 -9.75 1.24 20.33
CA THR A 20 -8.45 1.01 20.97
C THR A 20 -8.59 1.06 22.49
N ARG A 21 -9.47 1.93 23.00
CA ARG A 21 -9.76 2.06 24.42
C ARG A 21 -11.22 1.68 24.68
N PRO A 22 -11.50 0.84 25.70
CA PRO A 22 -12.87 0.60 26.14
C PRO A 22 -13.59 1.89 26.56
N GLY A 23 -14.91 1.93 26.40
CA GLY A 23 -15.75 3.06 26.84
C GLY A 23 -15.87 4.21 25.84
N GLU A 24 -15.15 4.17 24.71
CA GLU A 24 -15.45 5.03 23.57
C GLU A 24 -16.66 4.48 22.77
N PHE A 25 -17.30 5.27 21.91
CA PHE A 25 -18.42 4.79 21.09
C PHE A 25 -18.03 3.57 20.24
N GLU A 26 -18.65 2.41 20.52
CA GLU A 26 -18.34 1.10 19.92
C GLU A 26 -19.15 0.82 18.63
N GLY A 27 -19.88 1.82 18.15
CA GLY A 27 -20.86 1.64 17.09
C GLY A 27 -22.26 1.39 17.65
N ILE A 28 -23.27 1.58 16.81
CA ILE A 28 -24.68 1.38 17.19
C ILE A 28 -25.08 -0.10 17.17
N GLY A 29 -24.19 -0.97 16.66
CA GLY A 29 -24.41 -2.39 16.51
C GLY A 29 -25.50 -2.72 15.48
N SER A 30 -26.14 -3.87 15.67
CA SER A 30 -27.10 -4.45 14.73
C SER A 30 -28.34 -3.60 14.51
N ILE A 31 -28.66 -2.67 15.42
CA ILE A 31 -29.73 -1.67 15.23
C ILE A 31 -29.48 -0.81 13.98
N GLY A 32 -28.21 -0.56 13.65
CA GLY A 32 -27.81 0.20 12.46
C GLY A 32 -28.16 -0.47 11.13
N LEU A 33 -28.43 -1.78 11.11
CA LEU A 33 -28.82 -2.51 9.90
C LEU A 33 -30.18 -2.02 9.36
N GLU A 34 -31.13 -1.73 10.25
CA GLU A 34 -32.43 -1.16 9.83
C GLU A 34 -32.27 0.26 9.25
N TRP A 35 -31.31 1.03 9.75
CA TRP A 35 -31.00 2.35 9.19
C TRP A 35 -30.38 2.24 7.79
N LEU A 36 -29.51 1.26 7.57
CA LEU A 36 -28.92 1.00 6.26
C LEU A 36 -29.96 0.53 5.25
N LYS A 37 -30.86 -0.37 5.66
CA LYS A 37 -31.99 -0.82 4.84
C LYS A 37 -32.87 0.36 4.40
N ARG A 38 -33.19 1.26 5.34
CA ARG A 38 -33.93 2.49 5.06
C ARG A 38 -33.15 3.42 4.11
N ALA A 39 -31.86 3.64 4.35
CA ALA A 39 -31.02 4.48 3.50
C ALA A 39 -30.95 3.94 2.06
N LYS A 40 -30.82 2.62 1.89
CA LYS A 40 -30.89 1.94 0.58
C LYS A 40 -32.23 2.17 -0.10
N ALA A 41 -33.34 1.98 0.61
CA ALA A 41 -34.68 2.19 0.06
C ALA A 41 -34.91 3.65 -0.38
N GLU A 42 -34.43 4.63 0.39
CA GLU A 42 -34.59 6.05 0.08
C GLU A 42 -33.67 6.56 -1.03
N THR A 43 -32.47 5.96 -1.18
CA THR A 43 -31.44 6.47 -2.10
C THR A 43 -31.23 5.62 -3.35
N GLY A 44 -31.64 4.34 -3.32
CA GLY A 44 -31.32 3.35 -4.33
C GLY A 44 -29.86 2.87 -4.32
N LEU A 45 -29.01 3.42 -3.44
CA LEU A 45 -27.59 3.03 -3.37
C LEU A 45 -27.41 1.77 -2.52
N PRO A 46 -26.58 0.81 -2.96
CA PRO A 46 -26.19 -0.32 -2.13
C PRO A 46 -25.42 0.14 -0.89
N THR A 47 -25.43 -0.71 0.14
CA THR A 47 -24.80 -0.43 1.43
C THR A 47 -23.62 -1.35 1.71
N ALA A 48 -22.61 -0.82 2.39
CA ALA A 48 -21.44 -1.55 2.81
C ALA A 48 -21.21 -1.42 4.32
N VAL A 49 -20.77 -2.49 4.98
CA VAL A 49 -20.39 -2.48 6.41
C VAL A 49 -19.09 -3.21 6.70
N GLU A 50 -18.43 -2.80 7.80
CA GLU A 50 -17.30 -3.55 8.35
C GLU A 50 -17.80 -4.79 9.06
N VAL A 51 -17.15 -5.94 8.84
CA VAL A 51 -17.34 -7.16 9.62
C VAL A 51 -16.02 -7.55 10.27
N ALA A 52 -16.11 -8.08 11.50
CA ALA A 52 -14.94 -8.41 12.32
C ALA A 52 -15.05 -9.77 13.02
N THR A 53 -16.20 -10.43 12.93
CA THR A 53 -16.51 -11.74 13.55
C THR A 53 -17.52 -12.48 12.65
N ALA A 54 -17.69 -13.79 12.84
CA ALA A 54 -18.73 -14.55 12.13
C ALA A 54 -20.14 -13.98 12.40
N LYS A 55 -20.42 -13.57 13.64
CA LYS A 55 -21.71 -12.97 14.01
C LYS A 55 -22.02 -11.70 13.20
N HIS A 56 -21.02 -10.82 12.99
CA HIS A 56 -21.23 -9.62 12.18
C HIS A 56 -21.55 -9.98 10.72
N VAL A 57 -20.90 -11.00 10.15
CA VAL A 57 -21.20 -11.50 8.81
C VAL A 57 -22.65 -11.96 8.73
N GLU A 58 -23.07 -12.85 9.64
CA GLU A 58 -24.44 -13.38 9.64
C GLU A 58 -25.49 -12.28 9.79
N GLU A 59 -25.29 -11.34 10.71
CA GLU A 59 -26.23 -10.24 10.93
C GLU A 59 -26.28 -9.28 9.74
N ALA A 60 -25.14 -8.94 9.14
CA ALA A 60 -25.09 -8.08 7.96
C ALA A 60 -25.81 -8.73 6.75
N LEU A 61 -25.60 -10.03 6.53
CA LEU A 61 -26.28 -10.78 5.48
C LEU A 61 -27.78 -10.87 5.72
N LYS A 62 -28.22 -11.20 6.94
CA LYS A 62 -29.64 -11.21 7.34
C LYS A 62 -30.28 -9.82 7.19
N GLY A 63 -29.51 -8.76 7.46
CA GLY A 63 -29.93 -7.37 7.29
C GLY A 63 -29.97 -6.88 5.85
N GLY A 64 -29.50 -7.67 4.88
CA GLY A 64 -29.51 -7.33 3.46
C GLY A 64 -28.45 -6.30 3.05
N VAL A 65 -27.31 -6.27 3.75
CA VAL A 65 -26.15 -5.45 3.36
C VAL A 65 -25.53 -6.00 2.06
N ASP A 66 -25.17 -5.11 1.14
CA ASP A 66 -24.76 -5.48 -0.22
C ASP A 66 -23.26 -5.78 -0.36
N VAL A 67 -22.42 -5.19 0.51
CA VAL A 67 -20.97 -5.32 0.45
C VAL A 67 -20.42 -5.43 1.87
N LEU A 68 -19.51 -6.38 2.08
CA LEU A 68 -18.81 -6.52 3.36
C LEU A 68 -17.35 -6.07 3.19
N TRP A 69 -16.79 -5.41 4.19
CA TRP A 69 -15.34 -5.24 4.23
C TRP A 69 -14.73 -5.75 5.53
N ILE A 70 -13.52 -6.31 5.43
CA ILE A 70 -12.73 -6.73 6.59
C ILE A 70 -11.80 -5.58 6.98
N GLY A 71 -11.85 -5.18 8.25
CA GLY A 71 -11.05 -4.09 8.79
C GLY A 71 -9.56 -4.38 8.85
N ALA A 72 -8.73 -3.34 8.91
CA ALA A 72 -7.26 -3.48 8.95
C ALA A 72 -6.76 -4.25 10.18
N ARG A 73 -7.43 -4.10 11.34
CA ARG A 73 -7.09 -4.83 12.57
C ARG A 73 -7.49 -6.31 12.51
N SER A 74 -8.64 -6.61 11.91
CA SER A 74 -9.09 -7.99 11.69
C SER A 74 -8.18 -8.70 10.70
N THR A 75 -7.77 -8.02 9.63
CA THR A 75 -6.82 -8.55 8.63
C THR A 75 -5.48 -8.93 9.24
N ALA A 76 -5.04 -8.22 10.28
CA ALA A 76 -3.80 -8.54 10.98
C ALA A 76 -3.87 -9.84 11.82
N ASN A 77 -5.06 -10.46 11.96
CA ASN A 77 -5.25 -11.70 12.71
C ASN A 77 -5.80 -12.82 11.80
N PRO A 78 -4.96 -13.80 11.39
CA PRO A 78 -5.38 -14.92 10.55
C PRO A 78 -6.56 -15.74 11.11
N PHE A 79 -6.67 -15.89 12.43
CA PHE A 79 -7.80 -16.61 13.04
C PHE A 79 -9.12 -15.88 12.84
N THR A 80 -9.11 -14.56 13.02
CA THR A 80 -10.29 -13.71 12.78
C THR A 80 -10.69 -13.72 11.32
N VAL A 81 -9.74 -13.64 10.39
CA VAL A 81 -10.04 -13.73 8.96
C VAL A 81 -10.59 -15.12 8.60
N GLN A 82 -10.04 -16.19 9.18
CA GLN A 82 -10.56 -17.54 8.96
C GLN A 82 -12.00 -17.69 9.47
N GLU A 83 -12.30 -17.18 10.67
CA GLU A 83 -13.66 -17.18 11.23
C GLU A 83 -14.64 -16.44 10.31
N ILE A 84 -14.26 -15.26 9.81
CA ILE A 84 -15.07 -14.48 8.85
C ILE A 84 -15.25 -15.25 7.54
N ALA A 85 -14.18 -15.84 7.00
CA ALA A 85 -14.22 -16.60 5.75
C ALA A 85 -15.14 -17.83 5.88
N ASP A 86 -15.10 -18.55 7.00
CA ASP A 86 -15.96 -19.70 7.24
C ASP A 86 -17.45 -19.31 7.27
N ALA A 87 -17.78 -18.15 7.85
CA ALA A 87 -19.14 -17.60 7.86
C ALA A 87 -19.63 -17.11 6.47
N LEU A 88 -18.72 -16.90 5.52
CA LEU A 88 -19.02 -16.46 4.15
C LEU A 88 -19.27 -17.62 3.17
N ARG A 89 -19.06 -18.87 3.58
CA ARG A 89 -19.20 -20.02 2.68
C ARG A 89 -20.62 -20.14 2.13
N GLY A 90 -20.72 -20.34 0.82
CA GLY A 90 -22.01 -20.47 0.11
C GLY A 90 -22.77 -19.17 -0.08
N VAL A 91 -22.16 -18.02 0.23
CA VAL A 91 -22.74 -16.69 0.04
C VAL A 91 -22.15 -16.03 -1.20
N ASP A 92 -22.97 -15.34 -1.99
CA ASP A 92 -22.53 -14.56 -3.15
C ASP A 92 -22.61 -13.04 -2.87
N VAL A 93 -21.70 -12.55 -2.02
CA VAL A 93 -21.60 -11.13 -1.67
C VAL A 93 -20.20 -10.60 -2.00
N PRO A 94 -20.07 -9.36 -2.53
CA PRO A 94 -18.79 -8.69 -2.61
C PRO A 94 -18.13 -8.55 -1.24
N VAL A 95 -16.86 -8.96 -1.16
CA VAL A 95 -16.02 -8.79 0.04
C VAL A 95 -14.78 -8.00 -0.33
N ILE A 96 -14.47 -6.97 0.46
CA ILE A 96 -13.30 -6.12 0.23
C ILE A 96 -12.39 -6.13 1.46
N VAL A 97 -11.10 -6.46 1.31
CA VAL A 97 -10.18 -6.67 2.45
C VAL A 97 -9.21 -5.49 2.59
N LYS A 98 -9.26 -4.77 3.71
CA LYS A 98 -8.27 -3.73 4.03
C LYS A 98 -6.90 -4.35 4.28
N ASN A 99 -5.82 -3.68 3.86
CA ASN A 99 -4.47 -4.10 4.26
C ASN A 99 -4.33 -4.16 5.80
N PRO A 100 -3.48 -5.04 6.34
CA PRO A 100 -3.20 -5.10 7.77
C PRO A 100 -2.60 -3.78 8.25
N VAL A 101 -2.71 -3.51 9.55
CA VAL A 101 -2.17 -2.28 10.15
C VAL A 101 -0.65 -2.20 10.06
N ASN A 102 0.05 -3.33 10.08
CA ASN A 102 1.49 -3.45 9.87
C ASN A 102 1.83 -3.69 8.39
N PRO A 103 2.99 -3.22 7.90
CA PRO A 103 3.42 -3.36 6.51
C PRO A 103 3.85 -4.80 6.17
N ASP A 104 2.86 -5.69 6.08
CA ASP A 104 3.05 -7.11 5.79
C ASP A 104 2.18 -7.52 4.59
N LEU A 105 2.82 -7.65 3.43
CA LEU A 105 2.16 -8.03 2.19
C LEU A 105 1.65 -9.48 2.24
N SER A 106 2.43 -10.39 2.84
CA SER A 106 2.07 -11.82 2.93
C SER A 106 0.81 -12.01 3.76
N LEU A 107 0.68 -11.25 4.86
CA LEU A 107 -0.52 -11.27 5.69
C LEU A 107 -1.76 -10.73 4.94
N TRP A 108 -1.58 -9.70 4.10
CA TRP A 108 -2.67 -9.18 3.27
C TRP A 108 -3.10 -10.19 2.20
N ILE A 109 -2.14 -10.80 1.49
CA ILE A 109 -2.40 -11.86 0.50
C ILE A 109 -3.10 -13.05 1.15
N GLY A 110 -2.59 -13.55 2.28
CA GLY A 110 -3.20 -14.68 2.97
C GLY A 110 -4.62 -14.41 3.45
N ALA A 111 -4.96 -13.16 3.81
CA ALA A 111 -6.33 -12.80 4.14
C ALA A 111 -7.27 -12.85 2.92
N LEU A 112 -6.81 -12.36 1.77
CA LEU A 112 -7.55 -12.43 0.50
C LEU A 112 -7.75 -13.88 0.06
N GLU A 113 -6.71 -14.72 0.15
CA GLU A 113 -6.77 -16.14 -0.19
C GLU A 113 -7.76 -16.91 0.70
N ARG A 114 -7.80 -16.64 2.00
CA ARG A 114 -8.80 -17.27 2.90
C ARG A 114 -10.23 -16.95 2.48
N VAL A 115 -10.51 -15.69 2.17
CA VAL A 115 -11.84 -15.27 1.71
C VAL A 115 -12.16 -15.89 0.35
N ASN A 116 -11.19 -15.96 -0.57
CA ASN A 116 -11.38 -16.61 -1.87
C ASN A 116 -11.61 -18.12 -1.74
N ASN A 117 -10.87 -18.81 -0.87
CA ASN A 117 -11.03 -20.23 -0.58
C ASN A 117 -12.37 -20.59 0.07
N ALA A 118 -13.05 -19.63 0.69
CA ALA A 118 -14.43 -19.79 1.14
C ALA A 118 -15.46 -19.76 0.00
N GLY A 119 -15.03 -19.51 -1.24
CA GLY A 119 -15.85 -19.45 -2.45
C GLY A 119 -16.21 -18.04 -2.92
N ILE A 120 -15.70 -16.99 -2.25
CA ILE A 120 -15.98 -15.60 -2.65
C ILE A 120 -15.12 -15.22 -3.86
N THR A 121 -15.78 -14.94 -4.99
CA THR A 121 -15.12 -14.52 -6.24
C THR A 121 -15.21 -13.02 -6.47
N LYS A 122 -16.21 -12.34 -5.89
CA LYS A 122 -16.36 -10.88 -5.90
C LYS A 122 -15.46 -10.24 -4.84
N LEU A 123 -14.15 -10.39 -5.03
CA LEU A 123 -13.12 -9.98 -4.08
C LEU A 123 -12.39 -8.72 -4.55
N ALA A 124 -12.07 -7.83 -3.61
CA ALA A 124 -11.21 -6.68 -3.86
C ALA A 124 -10.37 -6.34 -2.63
N ALA A 125 -9.34 -5.50 -2.81
CA ALA A 125 -8.47 -5.02 -1.74
C ALA A 125 -8.72 -3.54 -1.44
N ILE A 126 -8.55 -3.12 -0.18
CA ILE A 126 -8.56 -1.71 0.22
C ILE A 126 -7.18 -1.34 0.76
N HIS A 127 -6.50 -0.45 0.07
CA HIS A 127 -5.30 0.18 0.57
C HIS A 127 -5.64 1.38 1.46
N ARG A 128 -5.24 1.35 2.73
CA ARG A 128 -5.55 2.34 3.77
C ARG A 128 -4.30 2.84 4.51
N GLY A 129 -3.11 2.59 3.96
CA GLY A 129 -1.81 2.87 4.56
C GLY A 129 -1.48 1.97 5.75
N PHE A 130 -0.28 2.12 6.29
CA PHE A 130 0.26 1.30 7.37
C PHE A 130 0.64 2.16 8.58
N SER A 131 0.56 1.59 9.77
CA SER A 131 0.97 2.26 10.99
C SER A 131 2.48 2.49 10.99
N SER A 132 2.89 3.70 11.37
CA SER A 132 4.29 4.07 11.57
C SER A 132 4.51 4.51 13.01
N HIS A 133 5.71 4.26 13.52
CA HIS A 133 6.16 4.76 14.83
C HIS A 133 6.59 6.23 14.77
N GLU A 134 6.96 6.71 13.58
CA GLU A 134 7.39 8.07 13.36
C GLU A 134 6.19 9.01 13.14
N LYS A 135 6.31 10.24 13.64
CA LYS A 135 5.32 11.28 13.34
C LYS A 135 5.54 11.79 11.93
N THR A 136 4.56 11.57 11.07
CA THR A 136 4.58 12.06 9.69
C THR A 136 3.39 12.98 9.43
N ALA A 137 3.25 13.45 8.19
CA ALA A 137 2.08 14.22 7.75
C ALA A 137 0.80 13.35 7.68
N PHE A 138 0.93 12.02 7.69
CA PHE A 138 -0.16 11.07 7.55
C PHE A 138 -0.47 10.38 8.89
N ARG A 139 -1.73 9.95 9.07
CA ARG A 139 -2.09 9.08 10.19
C ARG A 139 -1.58 7.65 9.99
N ASN A 140 -1.55 7.21 8.74
CA ASN A 140 -0.97 5.94 8.32
C ASN A 140 -0.15 6.19 7.05
N GLU A 141 1.10 5.74 7.05
CA GLU A 141 2.01 5.89 5.92
C GLU A 141 1.45 5.18 4.69
N PRO A 142 1.36 5.83 3.52
CA PRO A 142 0.84 5.18 2.33
C PRO A 142 1.63 3.92 1.95
N MET A 143 2.98 3.97 1.89
CA MET A 143 3.80 2.83 1.44
C MET A 143 3.25 2.18 0.15
N TRP A 144 3.12 3.01 -0.90
CA TRP A 144 2.50 2.64 -2.17
C TRP A 144 3.11 1.40 -2.83
N ASP A 145 4.40 1.18 -2.60
CA ASP A 145 5.19 0.02 -3.01
C ASP A 145 4.55 -1.31 -2.59
N LEU A 146 3.93 -1.41 -1.41
CA LEU A 146 3.24 -2.62 -0.97
C LEU A 146 1.94 -2.85 -1.74
N ALA A 147 1.17 -1.79 -2.00
CA ALA A 147 -0.05 -1.90 -2.82
C ALA A 147 0.27 -2.22 -4.30
N ILE A 148 1.36 -1.65 -4.83
CA ILE A 148 1.87 -1.96 -6.17
C ILE A 148 2.34 -3.42 -6.22
N SER A 149 3.06 -3.88 -5.20
CA SER A 149 3.51 -5.27 -5.10
C SER A 149 2.33 -6.25 -5.06
N LEU A 150 1.25 -5.93 -4.35
CA LEU A 150 0.02 -6.73 -4.39
C LEU A 150 -0.55 -6.83 -5.82
N LYS A 151 -0.57 -5.72 -6.57
CA LYS A 151 -1.02 -5.71 -7.96
C LYS A 151 -0.12 -6.55 -8.87
N THR A 152 1.19 -6.59 -8.61
CA THR A 152 2.10 -7.50 -9.34
C THR A 152 1.79 -8.97 -9.06
N HIS A 153 1.42 -9.33 -7.82
CA HIS A 153 1.07 -10.71 -7.46
C HIS A 153 -0.32 -11.12 -7.95
N ALA A 154 -1.29 -10.19 -7.93
CA ALA A 154 -2.66 -10.42 -8.35
C ALA A 154 -3.13 -9.28 -9.29
N PRO A 155 -2.73 -9.31 -10.58
CA PRO A 155 -2.98 -8.22 -11.54
C PRO A 155 -4.46 -7.91 -11.78
N ASP A 156 -5.33 -8.92 -11.67
CA ASP A 156 -6.76 -8.81 -11.92
C ASP A 156 -7.56 -8.42 -10.67
N LEU A 157 -6.94 -8.42 -9.47
CA LEU A 157 -7.60 -8.05 -8.23
C LEU A 157 -7.82 -6.53 -8.18
N PRO A 158 -9.07 -6.04 -8.10
CA PRO A 158 -9.30 -4.61 -7.94
C PRO A 158 -8.78 -4.12 -6.59
N ILE A 159 -8.05 -3.00 -6.60
CA ILE A 159 -7.58 -2.32 -5.38
C ILE A 159 -8.23 -0.94 -5.33
N ILE A 160 -8.86 -0.61 -4.21
CA ILE A 160 -9.39 0.73 -3.93
C ILE A 160 -8.60 1.40 -2.80
N CYS A 161 -8.59 2.74 -2.75
CA CYS A 161 -7.86 3.48 -1.73
C CYS A 161 -8.79 4.10 -0.67
N ASP A 162 -8.36 4.09 0.58
CA ASP A 162 -8.99 4.76 1.72
C ASP A 162 -8.17 6.00 2.14
N PRO A 163 -8.34 7.15 1.46
CA PRO A 163 -7.59 8.35 1.77
C PRO A 163 -7.96 8.92 3.15
N SER A 164 -9.19 8.71 3.63
CA SER A 164 -9.61 9.20 4.94
C SER A 164 -8.79 8.60 6.07
N HIS A 165 -8.52 7.30 6.02
CA HIS A 165 -7.73 6.61 7.04
C HIS A 165 -6.22 6.78 6.85
N ILE A 166 -5.73 6.95 5.62
CA ILE A 166 -4.33 7.33 5.35
C ILE A 166 -4.04 8.70 5.96
N CYS A 167 -4.82 9.71 5.57
CA CYS A 167 -4.57 11.09 5.98
C CYS A 167 -4.88 11.33 7.45
N GLY A 168 -6.02 10.84 7.95
CA GLY A 168 -6.54 11.20 9.29
C GLY A 168 -6.93 12.68 9.43
N ASN A 169 -6.93 13.43 8.33
CA ASN A 169 -7.39 14.81 8.20
C ASN A 169 -8.05 14.99 6.81
N ARG A 170 -8.70 16.14 6.59
CA ARG A 170 -9.37 16.45 5.31
C ARG A 170 -8.43 16.99 4.23
N GLU A 171 -7.42 17.75 4.65
CA GLU A 171 -6.57 18.55 3.76
C GLU A 171 -5.81 17.70 2.74
N LEU A 172 -5.35 16.52 3.16
CA LEU A 172 -4.55 15.64 2.31
C LEU A 172 -5.39 14.64 1.51
N ILE A 173 -6.71 14.55 1.75
CA ILE A 173 -7.59 13.60 1.04
C ILE A 173 -7.54 13.79 -0.47
N PRO A 174 -7.64 15.01 -1.05
CA PRO A 174 -7.59 15.19 -2.50
C PRO A 174 -6.28 14.70 -3.12
N TYR A 175 -5.15 14.96 -2.44
CA TYR A 175 -3.83 14.53 -2.89
C TYR A 175 -3.71 13.00 -2.91
N ILE A 176 -4.09 12.33 -1.82
CA ILE A 176 -4.01 10.86 -1.75
C ILE A 176 -5.03 10.19 -2.69
N ALA A 177 -6.23 10.77 -2.84
CA ALA A 177 -7.22 10.29 -3.79
C ALA A 177 -6.71 10.35 -5.24
N GLN A 178 -6.14 11.48 -5.66
CA GLN A 178 -5.56 11.61 -7.00
C GLN A 178 -4.38 10.65 -7.19
N LYS A 179 -3.48 10.55 -6.19
CA LYS A 179 -2.33 9.64 -6.26
C LYS A 179 -2.75 8.19 -6.42
N ALA A 180 -3.81 7.75 -5.73
CA ALA A 180 -4.35 6.41 -5.87
C ALA A 180 -4.87 6.13 -7.29
N LEU A 181 -5.61 7.07 -7.88
CA LEU A 181 -6.09 6.97 -9.27
C LEU A 181 -4.93 6.95 -10.27
N ASP A 182 -3.88 7.73 -10.02
CA ASP A 182 -2.66 7.78 -10.85
C ASP A 182 -1.87 6.47 -10.83
N LEU A 183 -2.00 5.72 -9.74
CA LEU A 183 -1.45 4.38 -9.57
C LEU A 183 -2.41 3.28 -10.06
N ASP A 184 -3.46 3.66 -10.79
CA ASP A 184 -4.44 2.75 -11.39
C ASP A 184 -5.13 1.86 -10.33
N MET A 185 -5.59 2.50 -9.24
CA MET A 185 -6.56 1.92 -8.30
C MET A 185 -7.99 2.16 -8.80
N GLN A 186 -8.87 1.16 -8.66
CA GLN A 186 -10.19 1.11 -9.31
C GLN A 186 -11.28 1.90 -8.56
N GLY A 187 -10.96 2.53 -7.43
CA GLY A 187 -11.95 3.27 -6.65
C GLY A 187 -11.41 3.86 -5.36
N LEU A 188 -12.30 4.55 -4.64
CA LEU A 188 -12.01 5.22 -3.38
C LEU A 188 -13.09 4.88 -2.34
N ILE A 189 -12.68 4.71 -1.09
CA ILE A 189 -13.57 4.61 0.08
C ILE A 189 -13.29 5.81 0.99
N ILE A 190 -14.21 6.77 1.01
CA ILE A 190 -14.04 8.06 1.71
C ILE A 190 -15.12 8.22 2.78
N GLU A 191 -14.72 8.70 3.95
CA GLU A 191 -15.69 8.97 5.02
C GLU A 191 -16.37 10.33 4.81
N SER A 192 -17.70 10.33 4.94
CA SER A 192 -18.51 11.54 4.86
C SER A 192 -19.54 11.59 5.98
N HIS A 193 -19.80 12.79 6.49
CA HIS A 193 -20.78 13.06 7.53
C HIS A 193 -21.43 14.41 7.29
N ILE A 194 -22.72 14.56 7.62
CA ILE A 194 -23.48 15.79 7.33
C ILE A 194 -22.93 17.00 8.10
N ASP A 195 -22.52 16.78 9.34
CA ASP A 195 -21.80 17.74 10.18
C ASP A 195 -20.64 17.04 10.91
N PRO A 196 -19.44 16.98 10.31
CA PRO A 196 -18.33 16.24 10.89
C PRO A 196 -17.86 16.74 12.26
N SER A 197 -18.21 17.95 12.67
CA SER A 197 -17.76 18.53 13.95
C SER A 197 -18.35 17.82 15.17
N VAL A 198 -19.52 17.20 15.00
CA VAL A 198 -20.25 16.46 16.04
C VAL A 198 -20.16 14.94 15.87
N ALA A 199 -19.36 14.46 14.92
CA ALA A 199 -19.22 13.02 14.67
C ALA A 199 -18.57 12.31 15.88
N TRP A 200 -19.18 11.21 16.33
CA TRP A 200 -18.70 10.45 17.49
C TRP A 200 -17.38 9.70 17.25
N THR A 201 -17.01 9.52 15.99
CA THR A 201 -15.74 8.90 15.58
C THR A 201 -15.18 9.66 14.39
N ASP A 202 -13.86 9.76 14.30
CA ASP A 202 -13.18 10.16 13.06
C ASP A 202 -13.62 11.54 12.52
N ALA A 203 -13.95 12.44 13.45
CA ALA A 203 -14.40 13.80 13.18
C ALA A 203 -13.38 14.67 12.44
N LYS A 204 -12.10 14.28 12.35
CA LYS A 204 -11.07 15.10 11.70
C LYS A 204 -10.93 14.84 10.20
N GLN A 205 -11.35 13.67 9.73
CA GLN A 205 -11.15 13.21 8.35
C GLN A 205 -12.45 13.09 7.54
N GLN A 206 -13.61 13.13 8.20
CA GLN A 206 -14.91 13.06 7.52
C GLN A 206 -15.21 14.32 6.72
N LEU A 207 -15.55 14.19 5.45
CA LEU A 207 -15.95 15.31 4.59
C LEU A 207 -17.46 15.55 4.65
N THR A 208 -17.90 16.80 4.53
CA THR A 208 -19.32 17.05 4.26
C THR A 208 -19.69 16.52 2.87
N PRO A 209 -20.97 16.18 2.60
CA PRO A 209 -21.37 15.74 1.26
C PRO A 209 -21.00 16.72 0.15
N SER A 210 -21.08 18.03 0.42
CA SER A 210 -20.68 19.07 -0.55
C SER A 210 -19.18 19.08 -0.80
N ALA A 211 -18.35 18.98 0.24
CA ALA A 211 -16.90 18.95 0.10
C ALA A 211 -16.44 17.68 -0.64
N LEU A 212 -17.11 16.54 -0.39
CA LEU A 212 -16.83 15.30 -1.12
C LEU A 212 -17.17 15.44 -2.61
N ASP A 213 -18.30 16.05 -2.97
CA ASP A 213 -18.66 16.30 -4.37
C ASP A 213 -17.67 17.23 -5.07
N GLU A 214 -17.25 18.31 -4.40
CA GLU A 214 -16.23 19.22 -4.91
C GLU A 214 -14.92 18.48 -5.20
N ILE A 215 -14.45 17.65 -4.27
CA ILE A 215 -13.21 16.86 -4.47
C ILE A 215 -13.39 15.89 -5.63
N MET A 216 -14.48 15.12 -5.67
CA MET A 216 -14.73 14.16 -6.75
C MET A 216 -14.82 14.84 -8.12
N SER A 217 -15.33 16.08 -8.20
CA SER A 217 -15.42 16.84 -9.45
C SER A 217 -14.06 17.26 -10.02
N ARG A 218 -13.01 17.29 -9.18
CA ARG A 218 -11.65 17.69 -9.55
C ARG A 218 -10.71 16.52 -9.80
N LEU A 219 -11.12 15.29 -9.48
CA LEU A 219 -10.27 14.12 -9.69
C LEU A 219 -10.18 13.80 -11.18
N GLU A 220 -8.95 13.59 -11.65
CA GLU A 220 -8.67 13.18 -13.02
C GLU A 220 -8.52 11.65 -13.07
N ILE A 221 -9.42 10.97 -13.77
CA ILE A 221 -9.35 9.52 -13.97
C ILE A 221 -8.58 9.25 -15.27
N ARG A 222 -7.39 8.66 -15.13
CA ARG A 222 -6.53 8.29 -16.27
C ARG A 222 -6.74 6.82 -16.59
N LYS A 223 -6.90 6.48 -17.88
CA LYS A 223 -7.14 5.09 -18.32
C LYS A 223 -5.82 4.42 -18.71
N PRO A 224 -5.57 3.18 -18.26
CA PRO A 224 -4.44 2.39 -18.73
C PRO A 224 -4.50 2.22 -20.26
N GLY A 225 -3.44 2.62 -20.96
CA GLY A 225 -3.30 2.38 -22.41
C GLY A 225 -4.22 3.19 -23.33
N ALA A 226 -4.91 4.22 -22.83
CA ALA A 226 -5.73 5.13 -23.63
C ALA A 226 -4.87 6.19 -24.33
N GLY A 227 -4.11 5.75 -25.33
CA GLY A 227 -3.42 6.61 -26.29
C GLY A 227 -3.83 6.23 -27.71
N THR A 228 -3.83 7.20 -28.63
CA THR A 228 -3.87 6.93 -30.07
C THR A 228 -2.67 6.03 -30.45
N ALA A 229 -2.72 5.40 -31.63
CA ALA A 229 -1.57 4.61 -32.13
C ALA A 229 -0.27 5.44 -32.08
N GLU A 230 -0.34 6.71 -32.47
CA GLU A 230 0.76 7.67 -32.40
C GLU A 230 1.32 7.88 -30.98
N VAL A 231 0.45 7.96 -29.96
CA VAL A 231 0.88 8.06 -28.56
C VAL A 231 1.58 6.78 -28.10
N LYS A 232 1.07 5.61 -28.51
CA LYS A 232 1.68 4.32 -28.19
C LYS A 232 3.06 4.17 -28.86
N ASP A 233 3.19 4.61 -30.10
CA ASP A 233 4.46 4.57 -30.84
C ASP A 233 5.50 5.49 -30.21
N LYS A 234 5.13 6.73 -29.88
CA LYS A 234 6.03 7.66 -29.20
C LYS A 234 6.45 7.15 -27.82
N LEU A 235 5.53 6.55 -27.07
CA LEU A 235 5.85 5.96 -25.77
C LEU A 235 6.80 4.76 -25.91
N ALA A 236 6.60 3.92 -26.95
CA ALA A 236 7.50 2.81 -27.24
C ALA A 236 8.92 3.30 -27.59
N ILE A 237 9.04 4.38 -28.36
CA ILE A 237 10.34 5.00 -28.67
C ILE A 237 11.02 5.49 -27.38
N LEU A 238 10.32 6.24 -26.54
CA LEU A 238 10.88 6.76 -25.29
C LEU A 238 11.28 5.64 -24.32
N ARG A 239 10.50 4.55 -24.25
CA ARG A 239 10.84 3.36 -23.44
C ARG A 239 12.09 2.68 -23.97
N ASN A 240 12.19 2.49 -25.28
CA ASN A 240 13.38 1.92 -25.91
C ASN A 240 14.64 2.79 -25.68
N ASP A 241 14.49 4.12 -25.60
CA ASP A 241 15.61 5.00 -25.24
C ASP A 241 16.02 4.87 -23.76
N ILE A 242 15.06 4.64 -22.85
CA ILE A 242 15.34 4.27 -21.46
C ILE A 242 16.05 2.92 -21.40
N ASP A 243 15.54 1.90 -22.09
CA ASP A 243 16.12 0.54 -22.07
C ASP A 243 17.60 0.56 -22.48
N LYS A 244 17.96 1.32 -23.53
CA LYS A 244 19.37 1.50 -23.94
C LYS A 244 20.24 2.15 -22.87
N ILE A 245 19.69 3.10 -22.10
CA ILE A 245 20.42 3.76 -21.02
C ILE A 245 20.57 2.78 -19.84
N ASP A 246 19.52 2.05 -19.52
CA ASP A 246 19.52 1.05 -18.43
C ASP A 246 20.54 -0.06 -18.71
N ASP A 247 20.65 -0.54 -19.95
CA ASP A 247 21.70 -1.47 -20.37
C ASP A 247 23.11 -0.92 -20.08
N LEU A 248 23.36 0.36 -20.40
CA LEU A 248 24.63 1.02 -20.12
C LEU A 248 24.88 1.18 -18.61
N VAL A 249 23.84 1.48 -17.82
CA VAL A 249 23.93 1.57 -16.36
C VAL A 249 24.34 0.21 -15.78
N ILE A 250 23.67 -0.88 -16.17
CA ILE A 250 24.00 -2.23 -15.72
C ILE A 250 25.41 -2.63 -16.15
N GLN A 251 25.80 -2.33 -17.39
CA GLN A 251 27.17 -2.58 -17.86
C GLN A 251 28.21 -1.83 -17.02
N LYS A 252 27.98 -0.56 -16.68
CA LYS A 252 28.91 0.23 -15.85
C LYS A 252 28.96 -0.24 -14.41
N ILE A 253 27.86 -0.74 -13.86
CA ILE A 253 27.85 -1.39 -12.56
C ILE A 253 28.68 -2.67 -12.60
N ALA A 254 28.56 -3.50 -13.65
CA ALA A 254 29.36 -4.70 -13.81
C ALA A 254 30.87 -4.40 -13.94
N GLU A 255 31.25 -3.41 -14.75
CA GLU A 255 32.63 -2.93 -14.85
C GLU A 255 33.16 -2.45 -13.49
N ARG A 256 32.33 -1.72 -12.72
CA ARG A 256 32.66 -1.31 -11.35
C ARG A 256 32.89 -2.52 -10.45
N MET A 257 32.10 -3.60 -10.57
CA MET A 257 32.28 -4.83 -9.77
C MET A 257 33.58 -5.57 -10.11
N GLN A 258 34.03 -5.56 -11.37
CA GLN A 258 35.34 -6.12 -11.73
C GLN A 258 36.50 -5.38 -11.04
N ILE A 259 36.38 -4.06 -10.86
CA ILE A 259 37.36 -3.26 -10.11
C ILE A 259 37.28 -3.61 -8.61
N VAL A 260 36.08 -3.79 -8.07
CA VAL A 260 35.89 -4.24 -6.69
C VAL A 260 36.55 -5.59 -6.44
N GLU A 261 36.46 -6.54 -7.37
CA GLU A 261 37.17 -7.83 -7.26
C GLU A 261 38.69 -7.64 -7.17
N LYS A 262 39.26 -6.77 -8.02
CA LYS A 262 40.69 -6.44 -7.97
C LYS A 262 41.08 -5.83 -6.63
N ILE A 263 40.26 -4.91 -6.10
CA ILE A 263 40.46 -4.31 -4.77
C ILE A 263 40.42 -5.40 -3.68
N GLY A 264 39.46 -6.32 -3.74
CA GLY A 264 39.33 -7.43 -2.79
C GLY A 264 40.56 -8.33 -2.76
N ASN A 265 41.04 -8.76 -3.92
CA ASN A 265 42.28 -9.56 -4.03
C ASN A 265 43.48 -8.79 -3.48
N TYR A 266 43.65 -7.53 -3.88
CA TYR A 266 44.75 -6.69 -3.37
C TYR A 266 44.71 -6.54 -1.85
N LYS A 267 43.54 -6.30 -1.27
CA LYS A 267 43.37 -6.20 0.18
C LYS A 267 43.70 -7.51 0.89
N LYS A 268 43.23 -8.64 0.35
CA LYS A 268 43.53 -9.98 0.86
C LYS A 268 45.03 -10.26 0.87
N ASP A 269 45.71 -10.02 -0.26
CA ASP A 269 47.14 -10.25 -0.42
C ASP A 269 48.00 -9.39 0.53
N ASN A 270 47.45 -8.27 1.01
CA ASN A 270 48.14 -7.31 1.88
C ASN A 270 47.58 -7.26 3.31
N GLY A 271 46.66 -8.16 3.69
CA GLY A 271 46.07 -8.19 5.04
C GLY A 271 45.26 -6.93 5.42
N ILE A 272 44.68 -6.24 4.45
CA ILE A 272 43.91 -5.00 4.65
C ILE A 272 42.42 -5.33 4.85
N THR A 273 41.74 -4.61 5.74
CA THR A 273 40.31 -4.79 6.02
C THR A 273 39.40 -4.29 4.88
N ILE A 274 38.24 -4.93 4.73
CA ILE A 274 37.23 -4.57 3.71
C ILE A 274 36.67 -3.17 3.95
N LEU A 275 36.21 -2.91 5.17
CA LEU A 275 35.50 -1.69 5.51
C LEU A 275 36.45 -0.52 5.79
N GLN A 276 36.26 0.58 5.07
CA GLN A 276 36.99 1.84 5.27
C GLN A 276 35.98 3.00 5.32
N VAL A 277 35.51 3.32 6.53
CA VAL A 277 34.41 4.26 6.79
C VAL A 277 34.68 5.65 6.20
N ASN A 278 35.88 6.21 6.40
CA ASN A 278 36.24 7.54 5.90
C ASN A 278 36.12 7.66 4.36
N ARG A 279 36.37 6.57 3.63
CA ARG A 279 36.25 6.56 2.17
C ARG A 279 34.79 6.55 1.74
N TRP A 280 33.94 5.86 2.50
CA TRP A 280 32.50 5.83 2.24
C TRP A 280 31.88 7.22 2.41
N ASP A 281 32.19 7.91 3.51
CA ASP A 281 31.69 9.27 3.76
C ASP A 281 32.10 10.26 2.66
N GLU A 282 33.36 10.17 2.21
CA GLU A 282 33.87 11.00 1.11
C GLU A 282 33.11 10.73 -0.21
N ILE A 283 32.81 9.47 -0.51
CA ILE A 283 32.05 9.07 -1.69
C ILE A 283 30.63 9.61 -1.60
N LEU A 284 29.96 9.42 -0.46
CA LEU A 284 28.58 9.83 -0.25
C LEU A 284 28.44 11.34 -0.45
N GLN A 285 29.30 12.16 0.17
CA GLN A 285 29.28 13.61 0.00
C GLN A 285 29.52 14.06 -1.45
N LYS A 286 30.59 13.54 -2.10
CA LYS A 286 30.94 13.97 -3.45
C LYS A 286 29.91 13.54 -4.49
N ARG A 287 29.36 12.32 -4.34
CA ARG A 287 28.43 11.75 -5.33
C ARG A 287 27.01 12.26 -5.16
N THR A 288 26.56 12.55 -3.93
CA THR A 288 25.28 13.23 -3.72
C THR A 288 25.29 14.66 -4.27
N ALA A 289 26.39 15.42 -4.07
CA ALA A 289 26.54 16.75 -4.67
C ALA A 289 26.54 16.70 -6.21
N TYR A 290 27.21 15.71 -6.81
CA TYR A 290 27.18 15.50 -8.25
C TYR A 290 25.79 15.10 -8.76
N GLY A 291 25.10 14.19 -8.06
CA GLY A 291 23.72 13.81 -8.36
C GLY A 291 22.77 15.00 -8.35
N ALA A 292 22.90 15.88 -7.34
CA ALA A 292 22.12 17.11 -7.26
C ALA A 292 22.38 18.05 -8.47
N ALA A 293 23.64 18.20 -8.91
CA ALA A 293 23.98 18.97 -10.11
C ALA A 293 23.35 18.39 -11.39
N LEU A 294 23.09 17.08 -11.43
CA LEU A 294 22.38 16.38 -12.50
C LEU A 294 20.86 16.30 -12.29
N LYS A 295 20.31 17.02 -11.31
CA LYS A 295 18.88 17.04 -10.96
C LYS A 295 18.33 15.72 -10.42
N LEU A 296 19.19 14.88 -9.85
CA LEU A 296 18.77 13.73 -9.06
C LEU A 296 18.47 14.15 -7.61
N SER A 297 17.48 13.52 -6.97
CA SER A 297 17.23 13.79 -5.56
C SER A 297 18.37 13.23 -4.70
N LYS A 298 18.64 13.90 -3.57
CA LYS A 298 19.66 13.48 -2.61
C LYS A 298 19.35 12.07 -2.11
N GLU A 299 18.11 11.83 -1.65
CA GLU A 299 17.67 10.55 -1.11
C GLU A 299 17.84 9.38 -2.09
N PHE A 300 17.47 9.58 -3.36
CA PHE A 300 17.66 8.56 -4.40
C PHE A 300 19.15 8.23 -4.59
N THR A 301 19.98 9.27 -4.66
CA THR A 301 21.42 9.11 -4.89
C THR A 301 22.09 8.39 -3.71
N GLU A 302 21.70 8.70 -2.48
CA GLU A 302 22.19 8.03 -1.26
C GLU A 302 21.84 6.54 -1.27
N LYS A 303 20.56 6.20 -1.46
CA LYS A 303 20.10 4.80 -1.50
C LYS A 303 20.77 3.98 -2.61
N LEU A 304 20.92 4.56 -3.80
CA LEU A 304 21.63 3.89 -4.90
C LEU A 304 23.09 3.59 -4.54
N LEU A 305 23.78 4.56 -3.95
CA LEU A 305 25.17 4.37 -3.54
C LEU A 305 25.30 3.31 -2.44
N GLU A 306 24.38 3.30 -1.48
CA GLU A 306 24.34 2.30 -0.40
C GLU A 306 24.18 0.89 -0.96
N LEU A 307 23.24 0.67 -1.89
CA LEU A 307 23.06 -0.62 -2.56
C LEU A 307 24.34 -1.06 -3.29
N LEU A 308 24.97 -0.16 -4.04
CA LEU A 308 26.24 -0.44 -4.74
C LEU A 308 27.37 -0.74 -3.76
N HIS A 309 27.40 -0.08 -2.60
CA HIS A 309 28.42 -0.29 -1.57
C HIS A 309 28.25 -1.64 -0.89
N SER A 310 27.02 -1.97 -0.47
CA SER A 310 26.68 -3.26 0.13
C SER A 310 27.06 -4.42 -0.79
N GLU A 311 26.75 -4.32 -2.09
CA GLU A 311 27.15 -5.33 -3.07
C GLU A 311 28.67 -5.43 -3.22
N SER A 312 29.38 -4.31 -3.09
CA SER A 312 30.85 -4.29 -3.13
C SER A 312 31.48 -4.98 -1.92
N ILE A 313 30.88 -4.82 -0.74
CA ILE A 313 31.30 -5.49 0.49
C ILE A 313 31.07 -6.99 0.34
N ARG A 314 29.85 -7.40 -0.04
CA ARG A 314 29.47 -8.80 -0.25
C ARG A 314 30.49 -9.53 -1.13
N LYS A 315 30.83 -8.93 -2.27
CA LYS A 315 31.80 -9.47 -3.23
C LYS A 315 33.23 -9.57 -2.67
N GLN A 316 33.69 -8.56 -1.92
CA GLN A 316 35.02 -8.60 -1.29
C GLN A 316 35.08 -9.66 -0.18
N THR A 317 34.01 -9.83 0.59
CA THR A 317 33.90 -10.86 1.62
C THR A 317 34.00 -12.26 1.02
N GLU A 318 33.32 -12.52 -0.11
CA GLU A 318 33.46 -13.79 -0.85
C GLU A 318 34.91 -14.07 -1.26
N ILE A 319 35.66 -13.05 -1.68
CA ILE A 319 37.07 -13.20 -2.09
C ILE A 319 37.98 -13.50 -0.88
N MET A 320 37.79 -12.79 0.22
CA MET A 320 38.58 -12.99 1.44
C MET A 320 38.36 -14.38 2.04
N ASN A 321 37.13 -14.90 1.98
CA ASN A 321 36.76 -16.19 2.57
C ASN A 321 36.98 -17.39 1.62
N LYS A 322 37.38 -17.18 0.36
CA LYS A 322 37.59 -18.27 -0.61
C LYS A 322 38.72 -19.24 -0.25
N ASP A 323 39.71 -18.81 0.55
CA ASP A 323 40.86 -19.65 0.94
C ASP A 323 40.87 -20.00 2.44
N GLY A 324 39.84 -19.60 3.18
CA GLY A 324 39.75 -19.83 4.63
C GLY A 324 38.33 -20.16 5.01
N ILE A 325 38.13 -21.39 5.52
CA ILE A 325 36.91 -21.98 6.08
C ILE A 325 36.17 -22.91 5.11
N SER A 326 36.65 -24.15 5.04
CA SER A 326 35.77 -25.31 4.99
C SER A 326 34.99 -25.37 6.32
N GLY A 327 33.76 -24.85 6.33
CA GLY A 327 32.77 -25.05 7.37
C GLY A 327 32.61 -23.92 8.39
N SER A 328 31.62 -23.04 8.17
CA SER A 328 30.62 -22.60 9.17
C SER A 328 29.76 -21.45 8.62
N GLU A 329 28.46 -21.70 8.58
CA GLU A 329 27.29 -20.80 8.68
C GLU A 329 27.25 -19.47 7.90
N GLN A 330 26.24 -19.38 7.02
CA GLN A 330 25.76 -18.15 6.41
C GLN A 330 25.19 -17.21 7.50
N GLU A 331 25.96 -16.22 7.92
CA GLU A 331 25.39 -15.05 8.61
C GLU A 331 24.67 -14.17 7.59
N HIS A 332 23.35 -14.30 7.53
CA HIS A 332 22.47 -13.30 6.96
C HIS A 332 22.57 -12.02 7.80
N LEU A 333 23.33 -11.04 7.33
CA LEU A 333 23.22 -9.66 7.79
C LEU A 333 21.91 -9.07 7.29
N THR A 334 20.83 -9.32 8.02
CA THR A 334 19.62 -8.50 7.96
C THR A 334 19.88 -7.23 8.74
N HIS A 335 20.04 -6.10 8.04
CA HIS A 335 19.90 -4.80 8.68
C HIS A 335 18.42 -4.55 8.95
N ALA A 336 18.11 -4.33 10.22
CA ALA A 336 16.81 -3.90 10.73
C ALA A 336 16.50 -2.44 10.37
#